data_AF-A0AAU3JYC2-F1
#
_entry.id   AF-A0AAU3JYC2-F1
#
_cell.length_a   1.000
_cell.length_b   1.000
_cell.length_c   1.000
_cell.angle_alpha   90.00
_cell.angle_beta   90.00
_cell.angle_gamma   90.00
#
_symmetry.space_group_name_H-M   'P 1'
#
loop_
_entity.id
_entity.type
_entity.pdbx_description
1 polymer ?
#
loop_
_entity_poly.entity_id
_entity_poly.type
_entity_poly.pdbx_seq_one_letter_code
_entity_poly.pdbx_strand_id
1 'polypeptide(L)'
;MTDPGHTVRFRGEGGQIVEFQVSAEFREKIRRTAIPQEQPDGLGFTKEEWRKLKKICPEISDPTMGDDLYGIPSGMLNEFREEVAKYPGRVVKEG
;
A
#
# COMPACT_ATOMS: atom_id res chain seq x y z
N MET A 1 -6.65 7.08 -10.11
CA MET A 1 -5.30 7.57 -10.45
C MET A 1 -4.71 8.01 -9.13
N THR A 2 -3.70 7.30 -8.61
CA THR A 2 -3.14 7.59 -7.29
C THR A 2 -2.48 8.96 -7.31
N ASP A 3 -2.86 9.86 -6.40
CA ASP A 3 -2.35 11.24 -6.37
C ASP A 3 -0.83 11.25 -6.05
N PRO A 4 0.04 11.70 -6.97
CA PRO A 4 1.48 11.78 -6.72
C PRO A 4 1.84 12.83 -5.66
N GLY A 5 0.93 13.78 -5.39
CA GLY A 5 1.12 14.85 -4.41
C GLY A 5 1.34 14.33 -2.99
N HIS A 6 0.72 13.20 -2.62
CA HIS A 6 0.97 12.57 -1.32
C HIS A 6 2.41 12.07 -1.17
N THR A 7 2.94 11.34 -2.18
CA THR A 7 4.32 10.85 -2.14
C THR A 7 5.33 11.99 -2.05
N VAL A 8 5.07 13.11 -2.73
CA VAL A 8 5.90 14.32 -2.67
C VAL A 8 5.82 14.99 -1.29
N ARG A 9 4.63 15.12 -0.71
CA ARG A 9 4.46 15.68 0.65
C ARG A 9 5.19 14.86 1.72
N PHE A 10 5.26 13.54 1.53
CA PHE A 10 5.92 12.64 2.49
C PHE A 10 7.45 12.57 2.32
N ARG A 11 7.97 12.62 1.08
CA ARG A 11 9.44 12.54 0.83
C ARG A 11 10.15 13.89 0.69
N GLY A 12 9.42 15.01 0.51
CA GLY A 12 9.99 16.32 0.20
C GLY A 12 10.20 16.56 -1.31
N GLU A 13 10.91 17.63 -1.67
CA GLU A 13 11.19 17.98 -3.09
C GLU A 13 12.19 17.04 -3.78
N GLY A 14 12.91 16.20 -3.02
CA GLY A 14 13.90 15.28 -3.57
C GLY A 14 13.32 13.88 -3.88
N GLY A 15 13.51 13.42 -5.11
CA GLY A 15 13.39 12.01 -5.48
C GLY A 15 12.45 11.73 -6.65
N GLN A 16 12.75 10.63 -7.35
CA GLN A 16 11.95 10.15 -8.46
C GLN A 16 10.74 9.37 -7.95
N ILE A 17 9.56 9.67 -8.49
CA ILE A 17 8.36 8.83 -8.29
C ILE A 17 8.27 7.89 -9.49
N VAL A 18 8.38 6.60 -9.20
CA VAL A 18 8.23 5.54 -10.19
C VAL A 18 6.91 4.85 -9.93
N GLU A 19 6.08 4.77 -10.97
CA GLU A 19 4.84 4.02 -10.98
C GLU A 19 5.09 2.66 -11.65
N PHE A 20 4.55 1.61 -11.06
CA PHE A 20 4.60 0.26 -11.60
C PHE A 20 3.18 -0.24 -11.84
N GLN A 21 3.02 -1.04 -12.89
CA GLN A 21 1.81 -1.83 -13.08
C GLN A 21 1.90 -3.12 -12.26
N VAL A 22 0.74 -3.61 -11.85
CA VAL A 22 0.54 -4.93 -11.22
C VAL A 22 -0.70 -5.56 -11.84
N SER A 23 -0.84 -6.89 -11.77
CA SER A 23 -2.02 -7.57 -12.28
C SER A 23 -3.30 -7.14 -11.54
N ALA A 24 -4.42 -7.24 -12.24
CA ALA A 24 -5.74 -7.00 -11.67
C ALA A 24 -6.04 -7.98 -10.52
N GLU A 25 -5.57 -9.22 -10.62
CA GLU A 25 -5.71 -10.25 -9.59
C GLU A 25 -4.97 -9.85 -8.31
N PHE A 26 -3.71 -9.42 -8.43
CA PHE A 26 -2.94 -8.94 -7.28
C PHE A 26 -3.61 -7.71 -6.64
N ARG A 27 -4.07 -6.75 -7.45
CA ARG A 27 -4.80 -5.58 -6.95
C ARG A 27 -6.07 -5.98 -6.18
N GLU A 28 -6.85 -6.91 -6.70
CA GLU A 28 -8.07 -7.38 -6.03
C GLU A 28 -7.77 -8.13 -4.74
N LYS A 29 -6.70 -8.93 -4.71
CA LYS A 29 -6.21 -9.56 -3.47
C LYS A 29 -5.87 -8.51 -2.41
N ILE A 30 -5.14 -7.46 -2.78
CA ILE A 30 -4.82 -6.36 -1.86
C ILE A 30 -6.10 -5.74 -1.29
N ARG A 31 -7.05 -5.35 -2.14
CA ARG A 31 -8.31 -4.73 -1.72
C ARG A 31 -9.12 -5.61 -0.75
N ARG A 32 -9.23 -6.90 -1.03
CA ARG A 32 -10.04 -7.84 -0.22
C ARG A 32 -9.42 -8.18 1.13
N THR A 33 -8.10 -8.14 1.21
CA THR A 33 -7.35 -8.53 2.42
C THR A 33 -6.88 -7.34 3.23
N ALA A 34 -7.09 -6.12 2.72
CA ALA A 34 -6.72 -4.90 3.40
C ALA A 34 -7.54 -4.72 4.68
N ILE A 35 -6.84 -4.33 5.75
CA ILE A 35 -7.42 -4.00 7.04
C ILE A 35 -7.27 -2.51 7.34
N PRO A 36 -8.13 -1.91 8.18
CA PRO A 36 -7.96 -0.52 8.59
C PRO A 36 -6.69 -0.31 9.43
N GLN A 37 -6.23 0.94 9.57
CA GLN A 37 -5.05 1.25 10.38
C GLN A 37 -5.28 0.95 11.87
N GLU A 38 -6.46 1.32 12.36
CA GLU A 38 -6.94 1.07 13.70
C GLU A 38 -7.92 -0.09 13.71
N GLN A 39 -7.96 -0.84 14.80
CA GLN A 39 -8.90 -1.94 14.95
C GLN A 39 -10.32 -1.40 15.09
N PRO A 40 -11.26 -1.81 14.22
CA PRO A 40 -12.68 -1.52 14.42
C PRO A 40 -13.19 -2.03 15.76
N ASP A 41 -14.10 -1.27 16.36
CA ASP A 41 -14.80 -1.68 17.58
C ASP A 41 -15.52 -3.02 17.35
N GLY A 42 -15.48 -3.89 18.36
CA GLY A 42 -16.21 -5.16 18.34
C GLY A 42 -15.49 -6.36 17.70
N LEU A 43 -14.28 -6.19 17.13
CA LEU A 43 -13.52 -7.34 16.59
C LEU A 43 -12.80 -8.19 17.65
N GLY A 44 -12.67 -7.70 18.89
CA GLY A 44 -12.14 -8.48 20.01
C GLY A 44 -10.64 -8.82 19.97
N PHE A 45 -9.88 -8.38 18.96
CA PHE A 45 -8.42 -8.53 18.96
C PHE A 45 -7.78 -7.73 20.09
N THR A 46 -6.70 -8.27 20.64
CA THR A 46 -5.75 -7.53 21.46
C THR A 46 -4.88 -6.62 20.58
N LYS A 47 -4.26 -5.61 21.19
CA LYS A 47 -3.30 -4.73 20.49
C LYS A 47 -2.15 -5.51 19.84
N GLU A 48 -1.69 -6.59 20.47
CA GLU A 48 -0.64 -7.45 19.91
C GLU A 48 -1.10 -8.27 18.70
N GLU A 49 -2.30 -8.84 18.76
CA GLU A 49 -2.88 -9.58 17.63
C GLU A 49 -3.14 -8.66 16.44
N TRP A 50 -3.68 -7.45 16.68
CA TRP A 50 -3.84 -6.44 15.64
C TRP A 50 -2.49 -6.08 15.00
N ARG A 51 -1.46 -5.86 15.83
CA ARG A 51 -0.10 -5.59 15.32
C ARG A 51 0.48 -6.75 14.52
N LYS A 52 0.17 -8.00 14.85
CA LYS A 52 0.59 -9.17 14.06
C LYS A 52 -0.14 -9.24 12.73
N LEU A 53 -1.45 -8.97 12.70
CA LEU A 53 -2.23 -8.90 11.47
C LEU A 53 -1.68 -7.84 10.50
N LYS A 54 -1.32 -6.66 11.01
CA LYS A 54 -0.70 -5.59 10.20
C LYS A 54 0.66 -5.92 9.59
N LYS A 55 1.30 -7.02 9.98
CA LYS A 55 2.55 -7.50 9.35
C LYS A 55 2.31 -8.40 8.14
N ILE A 56 1.09 -8.88 7.96
CA ILE A 56 0.73 -9.86 6.93
C ILE A 56 -0.43 -9.39 6.03
N CYS A 57 -1.25 -8.45 6.49
CA CYS A 57 -2.34 -7.85 5.74
C CYS A 57 -1.96 -6.45 5.24
N PRO A 58 -2.37 -6.06 4.02
CA PRO A 58 -2.32 -4.68 3.58
C PRO A 58 -3.08 -3.76 4.53
N GLU A 59 -2.61 -2.52 4.68
CA GLU A 59 -3.28 -1.52 5.51
C GLU A 59 -3.94 -0.48 4.60
N ILE A 60 -5.21 -0.14 4.85
CA ILE A 60 -5.88 0.97 4.16
C ILE A 60 -5.25 2.27 4.65
N SER A 61 -4.61 3.02 3.76
CA SER A 61 -4.12 4.36 4.07
C SER A 61 -5.28 5.33 4.28
N ASP A 62 -5.04 6.44 4.98
CA ASP A 62 -6.05 7.47 5.25
C ASP A 62 -6.88 7.78 3.98
N PRO A 63 -8.19 7.48 3.96
CA PRO A 63 -9.02 7.64 2.78
C PRO A 63 -9.17 9.10 2.35
N THR A 64 -8.86 10.06 3.23
CA THR A 64 -8.84 11.49 2.87
C THR A 64 -7.66 11.87 1.97
N MET A 65 -6.67 10.99 1.83
CA MET A 65 -5.46 11.21 1.04
C MET A 65 -5.54 10.64 -0.38
N GLY A 66 -6.62 9.93 -0.71
CA GLY A 66 -6.87 9.39 -2.04
C GLY A 66 -7.55 8.02 -1.99
N ASP A 67 -8.34 7.74 -3.02
CA ASP A 67 -8.99 6.44 -3.18
C ASP A 67 -7.94 5.34 -3.45
N ASP A 68 -8.16 4.15 -2.90
CA ASP A 68 -7.33 2.94 -3.11
C ASP A 68 -5.84 3.08 -2.73
N LEU A 69 -5.53 3.83 -1.68
CA LEU A 69 -4.18 3.86 -1.11
C LEU A 69 -4.00 2.75 -0.08
N TYR A 70 -2.95 1.93 -0.28
CA TYR A 70 -2.65 0.79 0.59
C TYR A 70 -1.18 0.76 1.01
N GLY A 71 -0.94 0.51 2.30
CA GLY A 71 0.36 0.13 2.82
C GLY A 71 0.62 -1.35 2.61
N ILE A 72 1.70 -1.70 1.91
CA ILE A 72 2.11 -3.10 1.72
C ILE A 72 3.00 -3.53 2.90
N PRO A 73 2.63 -4.57 3.66
CA PRO A 73 3.38 -4.97 4.84
C PRO A 73 4.66 -5.71 4.44
N SER A 74 5.62 -5.76 5.36
CA SER A 74 6.91 -6.40 5.12
C SER A 74 6.79 -7.87 4.70
N GLY A 75 5.81 -8.60 5.23
CA GLY A 75 5.54 -10.00 4.87
C GLY A 75 5.13 -10.21 3.41
N MET A 76 4.66 -9.16 2.73
CA MET A 76 4.23 -9.22 1.32
C MET A 76 5.22 -8.58 0.34
N LEU A 77 6.37 -8.05 0.82
CA LEU A 77 7.30 -7.33 -0.04
C LEU A 77 7.91 -8.21 -1.14
N ASN A 78 8.18 -9.48 -0.86
CA ASN A 78 8.71 -10.39 -1.87
C ASN A 78 7.69 -10.63 -2.99
N GLU A 79 6.45 -10.96 -2.62
CA GLU A 79 5.34 -11.13 -3.57
C GLU A 79 5.11 -9.85 -4.40
N PHE A 80 5.11 -8.69 -3.74
CA PHE A 80 4.97 -7.40 -4.43
C PHE A 80 6.10 -7.15 -5.43
N ARG A 81 7.36 -7.47 -5.08
CA ARG A 81 8.50 -7.32 -5.98
C ARG A 81 8.40 -8.24 -7.19
N GLU A 82 8.00 -9.50 -6.98
CA GLU A 82 7.77 -10.45 -8.07
C GLU A 82 6.65 -9.98 -9.00
N GLU A 83 5.59 -9.41 -8.44
CA GLU A 83 4.48 -8.87 -9.22
C GLU A 83 4.89 -7.65 -10.06
N VAL A 84 5.58 -6.70 -9.43
CA VAL A 84 6.08 -5.50 -10.09
C VAL A 84 7.10 -5.85 -11.18
N ALA A 85 7.98 -6.83 -10.95
CA ALA A 85 9.01 -7.24 -11.91
C ALA A 85 8.44 -7.75 -13.25
N LYS A 86 7.15 -8.13 -13.30
CA LYS A 86 6.46 -8.52 -14.54
C LYS A 86 6.25 -7.35 -15.50
N TYR A 87 6.31 -6.12 -15.00
CA TYR A 87 5.96 -4.93 -15.75
C TYR A 87 7.07 -3.86 -15.67
N PRO A 88 7.40 -3.17 -16.76
CA PRO A 88 8.35 -2.06 -16.71
C PRO A 88 7.77 -0.92 -15.87
N GLY A 89 8.59 -0.38 -14.95
CA GLY A 89 8.27 0.84 -14.24
C GLY A 89 8.33 2.06 -15.15
N ARG A 90 7.52 3.08 -14.86
CA ARG A 90 7.56 4.39 -15.52
C ARG A 90 7.81 5.48 -14.51
N VAL A 91 8.62 6.45 -14.89
CA VAL A 91 8.83 7.65 -14.09
C VAL A 91 7.63 8.57 -14.31
N VAL A 92 6.94 8.92 -13.24
CA VAL A 92 5.78 9.83 -13.28
C VAL A 92 6.11 11.21 -12.74
N LYS A 93 7.23 11.35 -12.01
CA LYS A 93 7.78 12.63 -11.59
C LYS A 93 9.30 12.54 -11.44
N GLU A 94 10.00 13.50 -12.01
CA GLU A 94 11.43 13.75 -11.77
C GLU A 94 11.57 14.81 -10.66
N GLY A 95 12.61 14.69 -9.84
CA GLY A 95 12.95 15.62 -8.78
C GLY A 95 13.85 16.74 -9.27
#